data_AF-A0A8H8JYF8-F1
#
_entry.id   AF-A0A8H8JYF8-F1
#
_cell.length_a   1.000
_cell.length_b   1.000
_cell.length_c   1.000
_cell.angle_alpha   90.00
_cell.angle_beta   90.00
_cell.angle_gamma   90.00
#
_symmetry.space_group_name_H-M   'P 1'
#
loop_
_entity.id
_entity.type
_entity.pdbx_description
1 polymer ?
#
loop_
_entity_poly.entity_id
_entity_poly.type
_entity_poly.pdbx_seq_one_letter_code
_entity_poly.pdbx_strand_id
1 'polypeptide(L)'
;MMNYVLGQIEQLLRTSFFQPAYHQFAHFRAVISERFQLSEAALCTKYLACKIFEAACAGKSRRNIGLYGQLLQRIEDYLESTPPEDITFAETYNRLAGTLEVTYMKLMFSAGMNTYQLLRNAAPTFLQLAFTQPSLWPDPTNFTSVPLGRIIGSSNYELSRFILLDALHSMAYGLPHVVEYDTSTPPVRGGGWPSEWVHGCPLELQFALIEINNLCNAPIRVLPEPDWRPIEDRIKSWKPAGSVLHGDESWKTVAVLIIQESWRHALLVYLYMGICGVSSDDERVEASVQQIFQLIDTAGTFSTPSLLIHFLSQYLVAGACARTEKQRDIIYEKLEGTADTGIWLFRGTDFIPVLDHLWHGAAANGRPIHWSDYVHSRQAMLPVHF
;
A
#
# COMPACT_ATOMS: atom_id res chain seq x y z
N MET A 1 29.49 5.24 2.53
CA MET A 1 28.03 5.43 2.50
C MET A 1 27.29 4.17 2.06
N MET A 2 27.57 3.63 0.86
CA MET A 2 26.89 2.43 0.31
C MET A 2 26.84 1.23 1.26
N ASN A 3 27.97 0.79 1.83
CA ASN A 3 27.99 -0.36 2.75
C ASN A 3 27.10 -0.15 3.99
N TYR A 4 27.01 1.08 4.49
CA TYR A 4 26.14 1.41 5.60
C TYR A 4 24.66 1.32 5.18
N VAL A 5 24.28 1.89 4.03
CA VAL A 5 22.90 1.81 3.51
C VAL A 5 22.49 0.36 3.27
N LEU A 6 23.33 -0.42 2.61
CA LEU A 6 23.08 -1.85 2.40
C LEU A 6 22.90 -2.57 3.73
N GLY A 7 23.81 -2.39 4.69
CA GLY A 7 23.71 -2.99 6.02
C GLY A 7 22.41 -2.63 6.77
N GLN A 8 21.94 -1.38 6.66
CA GLN A 8 20.66 -0.96 7.23
C GLN A 8 19.47 -1.63 6.55
N ILE A 9 19.48 -1.77 5.22
CA ILE A 9 18.44 -2.49 4.47
C ILE A 9 18.41 -3.96 4.89
N GLU A 10 19.58 -4.60 5.07
CA GLU A 10 19.64 -6.00 5.53
C GLU A 10 19.07 -6.14 6.93
N GLN A 11 19.43 -5.24 7.83
CA GLN A 11 18.91 -5.24 9.19
C GLN A 11 17.39 -5.07 9.20
N LEU A 12 16.89 -4.12 8.41
CA LEU A 12 15.45 -3.88 8.27
C LEU A 12 14.72 -5.13 7.76
N LEU A 13 15.22 -5.76 6.69
CA LEU A 13 14.60 -6.95 6.11
C LEU A 13 14.68 -8.17 7.06
N ARG A 14 15.74 -8.28 7.87
CA ARG A 14 15.84 -9.32 8.91
C ARG A 14 14.84 -9.10 10.04
N THR A 15 14.55 -7.85 10.39
CA THR A 15 13.53 -7.50 11.39
C THR A 15 12.11 -7.48 10.81
N SER A 16 11.97 -7.55 9.49
CA SER A 16 10.66 -7.65 8.83
C SER A 16 10.00 -8.97 9.20
N PHE A 17 8.68 -8.92 9.37
CA PHE A 17 7.88 -10.09 9.67
C PHE A 17 7.78 -11.04 8.47
N PHE A 18 7.68 -10.48 7.27
CA PHE A 18 7.76 -11.21 6.01
C PHE A 18 9.21 -11.18 5.52
N GLN A 19 9.94 -12.27 5.76
CA GLN A 19 11.33 -12.38 5.34
C GLN A 19 11.42 -12.93 3.90
N PRO A 20 12.23 -12.30 3.03
CA PRO A 20 12.52 -12.87 1.71
C PRO A 20 13.30 -14.18 1.83
N ALA A 21 13.07 -15.11 0.90
CA ALA A 21 13.95 -16.26 0.77
C ALA A 21 15.37 -15.80 0.41
N TYR A 22 16.40 -16.56 0.82
CA TYR A 22 17.80 -16.17 0.63
C TYR A 22 18.15 -15.74 -0.80
N HIS A 23 17.67 -16.48 -1.81
CA HIS A 23 17.92 -16.16 -3.22
C HIS A 23 17.24 -14.85 -3.67
N GLN A 24 16.05 -14.56 -3.14
CA GLN A 24 15.31 -13.32 -3.43
C GLN A 24 16.03 -12.12 -2.79
N PHE A 25 16.50 -12.30 -1.57
CA PHE A 25 17.30 -11.29 -0.87
C PHE A 25 18.61 -11.00 -1.61
N ALA A 26 19.34 -12.03 -2.03
CA ALA A 26 20.59 -11.88 -2.78
C ALA A 26 20.36 -11.11 -4.11
N HIS A 27 19.29 -11.44 -4.83
CA HIS A 27 18.92 -10.75 -6.06
C HIS A 27 18.55 -9.27 -5.80
N PHE A 28 17.71 -9.01 -4.80
CA PHE A 28 17.34 -7.65 -4.39
C PHE A 28 18.56 -6.81 -4.00
N ARG A 29 19.49 -7.39 -3.23
CA ARG A 29 20.75 -6.74 -2.84
C ARG A 29 21.62 -6.40 -4.04
N ALA A 30 21.70 -7.28 -5.03
CA ALA A 30 22.47 -7.04 -6.26
C ALA A 30 21.89 -5.85 -7.05
N VAL A 31 20.57 -5.85 -7.29
CA VAL A 31 19.85 -4.78 -8.00
C VAL A 31 20.04 -3.42 -7.31
N ILE A 32 19.91 -3.38 -5.99
CA ILE A 32 20.13 -2.13 -5.22
C ILE A 32 21.59 -1.67 -5.29
N SER A 33 22.54 -2.60 -5.18
CA SER A 33 23.96 -2.27 -5.22
C SER A 33 24.37 -1.68 -6.57
N GLU A 34 23.91 -2.29 -7.66
CA GLU A 34 24.11 -1.78 -9.02
C GLU A 34 23.51 -0.36 -9.15
N ARG A 35 22.28 -0.16 -8.67
CA ARG A 35 21.63 1.15 -8.69
C ARG A 35 22.44 2.22 -7.95
N PHE A 36 22.98 1.90 -6.79
CA PHE A 36 23.80 2.83 -6.00
C PHE A 36 25.14 3.15 -6.64
N GLN A 37 25.70 2.23 -7.43
CA GLN A 37 26.91 2.50 -8.20
C GLN A 37 26.64 3.43 -9.38
N LEU A 38 25.44 3.34 -9.97
CA LEU A 38 25.04 4.13 -11.14
C LEU A 38 24.42 5.49 -10.80
N SER A 39 23.92 5.69 -9.58
CA SER A 39 23.23 6.92 -9.20
C SER A 39 23.55 7.37 -7.77
N GLU A 40 24.33 8.45 -7.67
CA GLU A 40 24.61 9.11 -6.39
C GLU A 40 23.32 9.63 -5.73
N ALA A 41 22.40 10.18 -6.52
CA ALA A 41 21.09 10.64 -6.04
C ALA A 41 20.28 9.49 -5.41
N ALA A 42 20.29 8.30 -6.01
CA ALA A 42 19.63 7.12 -5.43
C ALA A 42 20.27 6.71 -4.10
N LEU A 43 21.61 6.72 -4.02
CA LEU A 43 22.34 6.40 -2.79
C LEU A 43 22.06 7.43 -1.68
N CYS A 44 22.07 8.72 -2.00
CA CYS A 44 21.77 9.80 -1.06
C CYS A 44 20.32 9.75 -0.56
N THR A 45 19.36 9.49 -1.46
CA THR A 45 17.95 9.34 -1.10
C THR A 45 17.75 8.16 -0.13
N LYS A 46 18.38 7.01 -0.42
CA LYS A 46 18.31 5.84 0.47
C LYS A 46 19.07 6.03 1.78
N TYR A 47 20.18 6.74 1.77
CA TYR A 47 20.88 7.12 2.99
C TYR A 47 20.00 7.97 3.91
N LEU A 48 19.31 8.97 3.34
CA LEU A 48 18.36 9.78 4.09
C LEU A 48 17.21 8.92 4.64
N ALA A 49 16.65 8.01 3.83
CA ALA A 49 15.61 7.08 4.27
C ALA A 49 16.06 6.24 5.48
N CYS A 50 17.27 5.67 5.43
CA CYS A 50 17.85 4.94 6.57
C CYS A 50 18.00 5.82 7.82
N LYS A 51 18.45 7.07 7.68
CA LYS A 51 18.62 7.99 8.81
C LYS A 51 17.30 8.42 9.44
N ILE A 52 16.31 8.65 8.60
CA ILE A 52 14.94 8.94 9.01
C ILE A 52 14.35 7.75 9.77
N PHE A 53 14.53 6.53 9.24
CA PHE A 53 14.09 5.30 9.87
C PHE A 53 14.76 5.06 11.23
N GLU A 54 16.09 5.18 11.31
CA GLU A 54 16.82 5.08 12.58
C GLU A 54 16.29 6.08 13.63
N ALA A 55 16.00 7.32 13.21
CA ALA A 55 15.45 8.33 14.11
C ALA A 55 14.02 7.99 14.57
N ALA A 56 13.20 7.37 13.71
CA ALA A 56 11.87 6.89 14.07
C ALA A 56 11.92 5.78 15.11
N CYS A 57 12.72 4.73 14.86
CA CYS A 57 12.90 3.63 15.81
C CYS A 57 13.47 4.09 17.16
N ALA A 58 14.28 5.15 17.17
CA ALA A 58 14.82 5.73 18.39
C ALA A 58 13.85 6.68 19.12
N GLY A 59 12.62 6.88 18.63
CA GLY A 59 11.66 7.85 19.16
C GLY A 59 12.11 9.32 19.02
N LYS A 60 13.08 9.58 18.12
CA LYS A 60 13.70 10.90 17.89
C LYS A 60 13.18 11.60 16.64
N SER A 61 12.29 10.97 15.88
CA SER A 61 11.71 11.50 14.63
C SER A 61 11.12 12.90 14.79
N ARG A 62 10.31 13.12 15.83
CA ARG A 62 9.66 14.42 16.09
C ARG A 62 10.64 15.58 16.28
N ARG A 63 11.84 15.33 16.81
CA ARG A 63 12.86 16.39 17.05
C ARG A 63 13.52 16.86 15.75
N ASN A 64 13.54 16.02 14.73
CA ASN A 64 14.25 16.27 13.48
C ASN A 64 13.30 16.49 12.29
N ILE A 65 11.98 16.52 12.53
CA ILE A 65 10.95 16.59 11.47
C ILE A 65 11.17 17.77 10.51
N GLY A 66 11.53 18.95 11.03
CA GLY A 66 11.80 20.14 10.21
C GLY A 66 13.05 19.99 9.34
N LEU A 67 14.11 19.37 9.88
CA LEU A 67 15.35 19.11 9.13
C LEU A 67 15.10 18.08 8.02
N TYR A 68 14.42 16.98 8.34
CA TYR A 68 14.09 15.96 7.35
C TYR A 68 13.15 16.50 6.28
N GLY A 69 12.16 17.32 6.65
CA GLY A 69 11.29 18.01 5.68
C GLY A 69 12.08 18.85 4.68
N GLN A 70 13.04 19.65 5.14
CA GLN A 70 13.89 20.45 4.26
C GLN A 70 14.77 19.60 3.35
N LEU A 71 15.34 18.50 3.86
CA LEU A 71 16.15 17.58 3.06
C LEU A 71 15.32 16.84 2.01
N LEU A 72 14.10 16.42 2.35
CA LEU A 72 13.17 15.79 1.42
C LEU A 72 12.75 16.76 0.32
N GLN A 73 12.48 18.03 0.66
CA GLN A 73 12.17 19.06 -0.34
C GLN A 73 13.32 19.26 -1.32
N ARG A 74 14.57 19.33 -0.84
CA ARG A 74 15.74 19.47 -1.73
C ARG A 74 15.91 18.30 -2.68
N ILE A 75 15.63 17.08 -2.22
CA ILE A 75 15.68 15.88 -3.09
C ILE A 75 14.56 15.95 -4.12
N GLU A 76 13.36 16.35 -3.74
CA GLU A 76 12.24 16.55 -4.67
C GLU A 76 12.58 17.60 -5.73
N ASP A 77 13.05 18.79 -5.33
CA ASP A 77 13.45 19.86 -6.25
C ASP A 77 14.56 19.38 -7.23
N TYR A 78 15.50 18.57 -6.74
CA TYR A 78 16.53 17.95 -7.57
C TYR A 78 15.95 16.92 -8.56
N LEU A 79 15.03 16.07 -8.10
CA LEU A 79 14.35 15.09 -8.94
C LEU A 79 13.46 15.77 -9.98
N GLU A 80 12.90 16.95 -9.71
CA GLU A 80 12.07 17.72 -10.64
C GLU A 80 12.90 18.53 -11.65
N SER A 81 14.04 19.10 -11.23
CA SER A 81 14.87 19.98 -12.07
C SER A 81 15.69 19.27 -13.15
N THR A 82 15.84 17.95 -13.10
CA THR A 82 16.55 17.19 -14.15
C THR A 82 15.73 17.18 -15.46
N PRO A 83 16.21 17.84 -16.55
CA PRO A 83 15.44 18.01 -17.79
C PRO A 83 15.25 16.68 -18.54
N PRO A 84 14.10 16.49 -19.24
CA PRO A 84 13.73 15.23 -19.89
C PRO A 84 14.46 14.88 -21.20
N GLU A 85 15.45 15.66 -21.65
CA GLU A 85 16.11 15.44 -22.94
C GLU A 85 17.21 14.36 -22.83
N ASP A 86 17.09 13.31 -23.65
CA ASP A 86 17.98 12.13 -23.74
C ASP A 86 18.17 11.30 -22.46
N ILE A 87 17.12 11.20 -21.62
CA ILE A 87 17.16 10.35 -20.42
C ILE A 87 17.10 8.86 -20.78
N THR A 88 18.10 8.10 -20.35
CA THR A 88 18.15 6.64 -20.48
C THR A 88 17.06 5.96 -19.62
N PHE A 89 16.65 4.73 -19.98
CA PHE A 89 15.71 3.95 -19.14
C PHE A 89 16.16 3.88 -17.67
N ALA A 90 17.46 3.72 -17.44
CA ALA A 90 18.03 3.63 -16.10
C ALA A 90 17.84 4.94 -15.29
N GLU A 91 18.00 6.10 -15.90
CA GLU A 91 17.81 7.39 -15.25
C GLU A 91 16.33 7.67 -14.97
N THR A 92 15.43 7.37 -15.93
CA THR A 92 13.97 7.48 -15.70
C THR A 92 13.53 6.54 -14.58
N TYR A 93 14.07 5.32 -14.53
CA TYR A 93 13.81 4.36 -13.45
C TYR A 93 14.30 4.89 -12.10
N ASN A 94 15.51 5.46 -12.05
CA ASN A 94 16.05 6.09 -10.85
C ASN A 94 15.21 7.27 -10.37
N ARG A 95 14.67 8.07 -11.30
CA ARG A 95 13.77 9.19 -10.99
C ARG A 95 12.47 8.70 -10.36
N LEU A 96 11.84 7.68 -10.94
CA LEU A 96 10.64 7.07 -10.34
C LEU A 96 10.95 6.53 -8.95
N ALA A 97 12.02 5.76 -8.82
CA ALA A 97 12.43 5.16 -7.55
C ALA A 97 12.71 6.20 -6.47
N GLY A 98 13.41 7.30 -6.82
CA GLY A 98 13.65 8.42 -5.92
C GLY A 98 12.36 9.11 -5.49
N THR A 99 11.46 9.35 -6.45
CA THR A 99 10.16 9.99 -6.19
C THR A 99 9.30 9.13 -5.26
N LEU A 100 9.17 7.83 -5.54
CA LEU A 100 8.44 6.89 -4.68
C LEU A 100 9.04 6.79 -3.28
N GLU A 101 10.36 6.86 -3.16
CA GLU A 101 11.03 6.87 -1.86
C GLU A 101 10.74 8.16 -1.09
N VAL A 102 10.79 9.32 -1.74
CA VAL A 102 10.41 10.60 -1.13
C VAL A 102 8.95 10.61 -0.71
N THR A 103 8.04 10.13 -1.56
CA THR A 103 6.62 9.96 -1.24
C THR A 103 6.45 9.09 0.00
N TYR A 104 7.15 7.96 0.06
CA TYR A 104 7.13 7.05 1.20
C TYR A 104 7.68 7.69 2.48
N MET A 105 8.77 8.44 2.40
CA MET A 105 9.32 9.17 3.55
C MET A 105 8.38 10.27 4.02
N LYS A 106 7.76 11.02 3.11
CA LYS A 106 6.78 12.06 3.46
C LYS A 106 5.55 11.44 4.13
N LEU A 107 5.07 10.30 3.64
CA LEU A 107 4.02 9.49 4.25
C LEU A 107 4.35 9.10 5.69
N MET A 108 5.60 8.76 6.01
CA MET A 108 5.94 8.33 7.37
C MET A 108 5.99 9.47 8.40
N PHE A 109 6.32 10.71 8.01
CA PHE A 109 6.65 11.78 8.98
C PHE A 109 5.78 13.02 8.91
N SER A 110 5.15 13.31 7.78
CA SER A 110 4.49 14.59 7.58
C SER A 110 2.98 14.45 7.67
N ALA A 111 2.38 15.11 8.67
CA ALA A 111 0.92 15.14 8.80
C ALA A 111 0.37 16.13 7.77
N GLY A 112 -0.66 15.74 7.02
CA GLY A 112 -1.35 16.65 6.11
C GLY A 112 -0.63 16.95 4.79
N MET A 113 0.37 16.16 4.39
CA MET A 113 0.84 16.23 2.99
C MET A 113 -0.13 15.50 2.08
N ASN A 114 -0.48 16.12 0.94
CA ASN A 114 -1.26 15.49 -0.11
C ASN A 114 -0.39 14.44 -0.84
N THR A 115 -0.18 13.29 -0.22
CA THR A 115 0.68 12.22 -0.73
C THR A 115 0.13 11.58 -1.99
N TYR A 116 -1.18 11.66 -2.19
CA TYR A 116 -1.82 11.35 -3.45
C TYR A 116 -1.31 12.27 -4.57
N GLN A 117 -1.09 13.56 -4.31
CA GLN A 117 -0.51 14.47 -5.31
C GLN A 117 0.93 14.07 -5.68
N LEU A 118 1.74 13.62 -4.72
CA LEU A 118 3.09 13.13 -5.02
C LEU A 118 3.06 11.88 -5.90
N LEU A 119 2.09 10.99 -5.65
CA LEU A 119 1.87 9.83 -6.50
C LEU A 119 1.41 10.24 -7.91
N ARG A 120 0.52 11.23 -8.04
CA ARG A 120 0.12 11.83 -9.32
C ARG A 120 1.32 12.41 -10.08
N ASN A 121 2.20 13.13 -9.39
CA ASN A 121 3.41 13.69 -9.99
C ASN A 121 4.38 12.61 -10.48
N ALA A 122 4.38 11.43 -9.87
CA ALA A 122 5.19 10.29 -10.32
C ALA A 122 4.60 9.56 -11.54
N ALA A 123 3.30 9.72 -11.84
CA ALA A 123 2.60 8.97 -12.87
C ALA A 123 3.17 9.14 -14.29
N PRO A 124 3.57 10.35 -14.75
CA PRO A 124 4.17 10.49 -16.08
C PRO A 124 5.46 9.67 -16.23
N THR A 125 6.30 9.64 -15.19
CA THR A 125 7.54 8.85 -15.18
C THR A 125 7.24 7.35 -15.19
N PHE A 126 6.22 6.92 -14.43
CA PHE A 126 5.74 5.54 -14.44
C PHE A 126 5.24 5.11 -15.82
N LEU A 127 4.37 5.91 -16.45
CA LEU A 127 3.81 5.63 -17.78
C LEU A 127 4.91 5.58 -18.85
N GLN A 128 5.87 6.52 -18.78
CA GLN A 128 7.03 6.51 -19.67
C GLN A 128 7.78 5.17 -19.57
N LEU A 129 8.09 4.68 -18.36
CA LEU A 129 8.78 3.41 -18.17
C LEU A 129 7.95 2.21 -18.66
N ALA A 130 6.67 2.18 -18.31
CA ALA A 130 5.74 1.12 -18.70
C ALA A 130 5.64 0.98 -20.23
N PHE A 131 5.56 2.11 -20.94
CA PHE A 131 5.37 2.15 -22.39
C PHE A 131 6.67 2.21 -23.20
N THR A 132 7.84 2.34 -22.56
CA THR A 132 9.13 2.31 -23.29
C THR A 132 9.63 0.89 -23.52
N GLN A 133 9.24 -0.09 -22.69
CA GLN A 133 9.71 -1.47 -22.80
C GLN A 133 8.70 -2.38 -23.52
N PRO A 134 9.04 -2.93 -24.71
CA PRO A 134 8.14 -3.82 -25.44
C PRO A 134 7.77 -5.11 -24.68
N SER A 135 8.60 -5.54 -23.73
CA SER A 135 8.33 -6.70 -22.88
C SER A 135 7.22 -6.45 -21.85
N LEU A 136 7.06 -5.20 -21.42
CA LEU A 136 6.02 -4.77 -20.50
C LEU A 136 4.76 -4.38 -21.26
N TRP A 137 4.93 -3.82 -22.46
CA TRP A 137 3.85 -3.35 -23.31
C TRP A 137 4.01 -3.86 -24.75
N PRO A 138 3.41 -5.02 -25.06
CA PRO A 138 3.59 -5.69 -26.35
C PRO A 138 2.68 -5.15 -27.45
N ASP A 139 1.61 -4.41 -27.10
CA ASP A 139 0.69 -3.80 -28.05
C ASP A 139 0.88 -2.27 -28.07
N PRO A 140 1.77 -1.75 -28.92
CA PRO A 140 2.07 -0.31 -28.98
C PRO A 140 0.90 0.54 -29.49
N THR A 141 -0.26 -0.06 -29.80
CA THR A 141 -1.43 0.67 -30.31
C THR A 141 -2.43 1.03 -29.22
N ASN A 142 -2.39 0.34 -28.07
CA ASN A 142 -3.27 0.62 -26.94
C ASN A 142 -2.50 1.31 -25.80
N PHE A 143 -2.65 2.64 -25.73
CA PHE A 143 -2.09 3.48 -24.66
C PHE A 143 -3.10 3.80 -23.55
N THR A 144 -4.33 3.28 -23.62
CA THR A 144 -5.39 3.71 -22.69
C THR A 144 -5.23 3.07 -21.32
N SER A 145 -4.64 1.87 -21.24
CA SER A 145 -4.46 1.15 -19.98
C SER A 145 -3.15 0.40 -19.90
N VAL A 146 -2.65 0.27 -18.67
CA VAL A 146 -1.38 -0.37 -18.38
C VAL A 146 -1.58 -1.88 -18.12
N PRO A 147 -0.88 -2.79 -18.85
CA PRO A 147 -1.05 -4.23 -18.71
C PRO A 147 -0.53 -4.74 -17.37
N LEU A 148 -1.43 -4.86 -16.40
CA LEU A 148 -1.11 -5.08 -14.99
C LEU A 148 -0.27 -6.33 -14.79
N GLY A 149 -0.74 -7.48 -15.31
CA GLY A 149 -0.08 -8.77 -15.12
C GLY A 149 1.36 -8.83 -15.65
N ARG A 150 1.71 -8.01 -16.65
CA ARG A 150 3.06 -7.95 -17.25
C ARG A 150 4.02 -7.13 -16.42
N ILE A 151 3.61 -5.93 -16.01
CA ILE A 151 4.42 -5.13 -15.08
C ILE A 151 4.62 -5.91 -13.81
N ILE A 152 3.53 -6.50 -13.33
CA ILE A 152 3.57 -7.23 -12.10
C ILE A 152 4.57 -8.38 -12.22
N GLY A 153 4.41 -9.29 -13.17
CA GLY A 153 5.35 -10.42 -13.37
C GLY A 153 6.80 -10.06 -13.76
N SER A 154 7.15 -8.77 -13.86
CA SER A 154 8.50 -8.32 -14.20
C SER A 154 9.40 -8.12 -12.97
N SER A 155 10.71 -8.01 -13.18
CA SER A 155 11.68 -7.65 -12.13
C SER A 155 11.70 -6.14 -11.82
N ASN A 156 10.78 -5.34 -12.38
CA ASN A 156 10.73 -3.90 -12.17
C ASN A 156 9.97 -3.54 -10.89
N TYR A 157 10.64 -3.71 -9.75
CA TYR A 157 10.02 -3.56 -8.43
C TYR A 157 9.42 -2.17 -8.17
N GLU A 158 9.99 -1.11 -8.73
CA GLU A 158 9.48 0.25 -8.51
C GLU A 158 8.17 0.49 -9.28
N LEU A 159 7.96 -0.16 -10.44
CA LEU A 159 6.68 -0.12 -11.14
C LEU A 159 5.60 -0.86 -10.35
N SER A 160 5.90 -2.05 -9.84
CA SER A 160 4.97 -2.79 -8.97
C SER A 160 4.65 -2.03 -7.67
N ARG A 161 5.64 -1.32 -7.12
CA ARG A 161 5.44 -0.45 -5.94
C ARG A 161 4.51 0.72 -6.23
N PHE A 162 4.65 1.37 -7.39
CA PHE A 162 3.74 2.45 -7.83
C PHE A 162 2.30 1.94 -7.89
N ILE A 163 2.08 0.80 -8.55
CA ILE A 163 0.76 0.19 -8.73
C ILE A 163 0.10 -0.10 -7.37
N LEU A 164 0.85 -0.68 -6.44
CA LEU A 164 0.31 -0.99 -5.12
C LEU A 164 -0.04 0.28 -4.33
N LEU A 165 0.83 1.28 -4.39
CA LEU A 165 0.55 2.60 -3.78
C LEU A 165 -0.73 3.19 -4.34
N ASP A 166 -0.91 3.16 -5.66
CA ASP A 166 -2.09 3.69 -6.34
C ASP A 166 -3.37 2.94 -5.96
N ALA A 167 -3.32 1.61 -5.97
CA ALA A 167 -4.45 0.76 -5.58
C ALA A 167 -4.90 1.01 -4.12
N LEU A 168 -3.93 1.15 -3.22
CA LEU A 168 -4.22 1.42 -1.82
C LEU A 168 -4.69 2.84 -1.58
N HIS A 169 -4.15 3.84 -2.28
CA HIS A 169 -4.64 5.21 -2.21
C HIS A 169 -6.07 5.30 -2.74
N SER A 170 -6.35 4.62 -3.87
CA SER A 170 -7.69 4.56 -4.45
C SER A 170 -8.73 4.03 -3.46
N MET A 171 -8.43 2.92 -2.77
CA MET A 171 -9.32 2.38 -1.74
C MET A 171 -9.38 3.29 -0.51
N ALA A 172 -8.24 3.63 0.09
CA ALA A 172 -8.20 4.35 1.36
C ALA A 172 -8.79 5.76 1.25
N TYR A 173 -8.58 6.44 0.13
CA TYR A 173 -9.19 7.74 -0.11
C TYR A 173 -10.57 7.59 -0.79
N GLY A 174 -10.92 6.47 -1.42
CA GLY A 174 -12.13 6.43 -2.26
C GLY A 174 -12.00 7.42 -3.42
N LEU A 175 -10.89 7.30 -4.15
CA LEU A 175 -10.55 8.07 -5.34
C LEU A 175 -10.32 7.11 -6.51
N PRO A 176 -10.45 7.56 -7.77
CA PRO A 176 -9.95 6.80 -8.90
C PRO A 176 -8.45 6.55 -8.78
N HIS A 177 -7.99 5.46 -9.41
CA HIS A 177 -6.56 5.29 -9.65
C HIS A 177 -5.99 6.49 -10.40
N VAL A 178 -4.71 6.75 -10.15
CA VAL A 178 -3.94 7.73 -10.90
C VAL A 178 -3.72 7.25 -12.34
N VAL A 179 -3.62 5.93 -12.55
CA VAL A 179 -3.42 5.30 -13.85
C VAL A 179 -4.47 4.21 -14.09
N GLU A 180 -4.94 4.06 -15.32
CA GLU A 180 -5.85 2.98 -15.71
C GLU A 180 -5.10 1.66 -15.89
N TYR A 181 -5.55 0.60 -15.20
CA TYR A 181 -4.94 -0.73 -15.25
C TYR A 181 -5.79 -1.72 -16.02
N ASP A 182 -5.18 -2.41 -16.98
CA ASP A 182 -5.76 -3.58 -17.65
C ASP A 182 -5.50 -4.84 -16.81
N THR A 183 -6.58 -5.40 -16.29
CA THR A 183 -6.60 -6.60 -15.44
C THR A 183 -6.93 -7.87 -16.22
N SER A 184 -7.08 -7.80 -17.55
CA SER A 184 -7.46 -8.92 -18.42
C SER A 184 -6.45 -10.07 -18.40
N THR A 185 -5.16 -9.74 -18.18
CA THR A 185 -4.08 -10.71 -18.18
C THR A 185 -3.65 -10.99 -16.74
N PRO A 186 -3.87 -12.22 -16.21
CA PRO A 186 -3.41 -12.57 -14.87
C PRO A 186 -1.88 -12.56 -14.82
N PRO A 187 -1.28 -12.27 -13.65
CA PRO A 187 0.16 -12.26 -13.53
C PRO A 187 0.72 -13.66 -13.62
N VAL A 188 1.83 -13.79 -14.35
CA VAL A 188 2.64 -15.02 -14.29
C VAL A 188 3.42 -14.96 -12.97
N ARG A 189 3.19 -15.92 -12.07
CA ARG A 189 3.95 -16.02 -10.81
C ARG A 189 5.44 -16.22 -11.12
N GLY A 190 6.20 -15.14 -11.08
CA GLY A 190 7.66 -15.14 -11.20
C GLY A 190 8.30 -14.71 -9.90
N GLY A 191 8.94 -15.65 -9.18
CA GLY A 191 9.69 -15.35 -7.95
C GLY A 191 8.86 -14.71 -6.82
N GLY A 192 9.47 -14.54 -5.65
CA GLY A 192 8.82 -13.86 -4.52
C GLY A 192 8.81 -12.35 -4.73
N TRP A 193 7.71 -11.75 -4.27
CA TRP A 193 7.32 -10.38 -4.53
C TRP A 193 7.75 -9.44 -3.39
N PRO A 194 8.60 -8.43 -3.64
CA PRO A 194 9.01 -7.53 -2.56
C PRO A 194 7.88 -6.75 -1.92
N SER A 195 6.78 -6.48 -2.64
CA SER A 195 5.62 -5.78 -2.08
C SER A 195 4.83 -6.61 -1.06
N GLU A 196 4.82 -7.95 -1.20
CA GLU A 196 4.25 -8.85 -0.20
C GLU A 196 5.02 -8.74 1.12
N TRP A 197 6.34 -8.49 1.06
CA TRP A 197 7.16 -8.37 2.27
C TRP A 197 6.88 -7.12 3.09
N VAL A 198 6.47 -6.05 2.42
CA VAL A 198 6.26 -4.76 3.09
C VAL A 198 4.82 -4.65 3.62
N HIS A 199 3.84 -5.17 2.88
CA HIS A 199 2.41 -4.94 3.20
C HIS A 199 1.68 -6.19 3.68
N GLY A 200 2.27 -7.37 3.54
CA GLY A 200 1.65 -8.64 3.91
C GLY A 200 0.42 -9.02 3.09
N CYS A 201 0.09 -8.24 2.05
CA CYS A 201 -1.00 -8.53 1.13
C CYS A 201 -0.51 -9.47 0.03
N PRO A 202 -1.06 -10.68 -0.12
CA PRO A 202 -0.76 -11.59 -1.21
C PRO A 202 -1.02 -10.96 -2.58
N LEU A 203 -0.22 -11.30 -3.59
CA LEU A 203 -0.37 -10.76 -4.94
C LEU A 203 -1.79 -10.93 -5.53
N GLU A 204 -2.41 -12.10 -5.34
CA GLU A 204 -3.77 -12.34 -5.86
C GLU A 204 -4.81 -11.40 -5.23
N LEU A 205 -4.62 -11.06 -3.96
CA LEU A 205 -5.49 -10.12 -3.24
C LEU A 205 -5.20 -8.68 -3.68
N GLN A 206 -3.94 -8.33 -3.98
CA GLN A 206 -3.61 -7.03 -4.60
C GLN A 206 -4.26 -6.87 -5.98
N PHE A 207 -4.29 -7.94 -6.79
CA PHE A 207 -4.92 -7.93 -8.10
C PHE A 207 -6.45 -7.73 -7.98
N ALA A 208 -7.08 -8.46 -7.06
CA ALA A 208 -8.50 -8.30 -6.75
C ALA A 208 -8.84 -6.89 -6.25
N LEU A 209 -7.97 -6.26 -5.44
CA LEU A 209 -8.14 -4.87 -5.01
C LEU A 209 -8.18 -3.90 -6.20
N ILE A 210 -7.30 -4.09 -7.19
CA ILE A 210 -7.26 -3.23 -8.39
C ILE A 210 -8.52 -3.41 -9.23
N GLU A 211 -8.98 -4.65 -9.43
CA GLU A 211 -10.25 -4.90 -10.12
C GLU A 211 -11.45 -4.30 -9.38
N ILE A 212 -11.49 -4.40 -8.04
CA ILE A 212 -12.55 -3.78 -7.25
C ILE A 212 -12.56 -2.26 -7.45
N ASN A 213 -11.39 -1.63 -7.35
CA ASN A 213 -11.25 -0.19 -7.59
C ASN A 213 -11.68 0.22 -9.00
N ASN A 214 -11.33 -0.55 -10.04
CA ASN A 214 -11.76 -0.29 -11.42
C ASN A 214 -13.29 -0.28 -11.52
N LEU A 215 -13.97 -1.22 -10.87
CA LEU A 215 -15.43 -1.31 -10.88
C LEU A 215 -16.09 -0.21 -10.03
N CYS A 216 -15.56 0.11 -8.85
CA CYS A 216 -16.06 1.19 -8.00
C CYS A 216 -16.02 2.56 -8.68
N ASN A 217 -15.02 2.78 -9.54
CA ASN A 217 -14.79 4.06 -10.22
C ASN A 217 -15.27 4.06 -11.69
N ALA A 218 -15.86 2.97 -12.17
CA ALA A 218 -16.36 2.89 -13.53
C ALA A 218 -17.50 3.90 -13.75
N PRO A 219 -17.51 4.65 -14.87
CA PRO A 219 -18.60 5.58 -15.15
C PRO A 219 -19.93 4.82 -15.24
N ILE A 220 -20.89 5.23 -14.40
CA ILE A 220 -22.25 4.65 -14.20
C ILE A 220 -23.01 4.36 -15.50
N ARG A 221 -22.61 4.97 -16.63
CA ARG A 221 -23.35 4.95 -17.91
C ARG A 221 -22.83 3.97 -18.96
N VAL A 222 -21.76 3.22 -18.72
CA VAL A 222 -21.05 2.50 -19.82
C VAL A 222 -21.19 0.97 -19.79
N LEU A 223 -21.57 0.36 -18.67
CA LEU A 223 -21.59 -1.10 -18.55
C LEU A 223 -22.94 -1.64 -18.02
N PRO A 224 -23.38 -2.85 -18.43
CA PRO A 224 -24.38 -3.60 -17.68
C PRO A 224 -23.91 -3.80 -16.23
N GLU A 225 -24.83 -4.15 -15.31
CA GLU A 225 -24.49 -4.39 -13.89
C GLU A 225 -23.16 -5.16 -13.78
N PRO A 226 -22.14 -4.58 -13.11
CA PRO A 226 -20.80 -5.14 -13.14
C PRO A 226 -20.82 -6.54 -12.52
N ASP A 227 -20.37 -7.55 -13.26
CA ASP A 227 -20.30 -8.92 -12.75
C ASP A 227 -19.11 -9.05 -11.80
N TRP A 228 -19.36 -8.79 -10.52
CA TRP A 228 -18.39 -8.87 -9.44
C TRP A 228 -18.22 -10.28 -8.86
N ARG A 229 -19.10 -11.23 -9.22
CA ARG A 229 -19.09 -12.60 -8.67
C ARG A 229 -17.78 -13.34 -8.95
N PRO A 230 -17.16 -13.25 -10.14
CA PRO A 230 -15.87 -13.89 -10.37
C PRO A 230 -14.76 -13.38 -9.43
N ILE A 231 -14.81 -12.10 -9.06
CA ILE A 231 -13.86 -11.49 -8.10
C ILE A 231 -14.14 -12.04 -6.70
N GLU A 232 -15.40 -12.06 -6.29
CA GLU A 232 -15.84 -12.62 -5.00
C GLU A 232 -15.42 -14.10 -4.86
N ASP A 233 -15.71 -14.93 -5.85
CA ASP A 233 -15.36 -16.34 -5.86
C ASP A 233 -13.85 -16.54 -5.75
N ARG A 234 -13.05 -15.73 -6.43
CA ARG A 234 -11.58 -15.78 -6.33
C ARG A 234 -11.08 -15.37 -4.94
N ILE A 235 -11.67 -14.34 -4.32
CA ILE A 235 -11.30 -13.93 -2.96
C ILE A 235 -11.70 -15.01 -1.94
N LYS A 236 -12.90 -15.60 -2.07
CA LYS A 236 -13.39 -16.66 -1.17
C LYS A 236 -12.61 -17.97 -1.31
N SER A 237 -12.22 -18.33 -2.52
CA SER A 237 -11.48 -19.56 -2.80
C SER A 237 -9.97 -19.43 -2.61
N TRP A 238 -9.48 -18.20 -2.38
CA TRP A 238 -8.07 -17.94 -2.13
C TRP A 238 -7.56 -18.76 -0.94
N LYS A 239 -6.36 -19.30 -1.09
CA LYS A 239 -5.64 -20.02 -0.04
C LYS A 239 -4.18 -19.55 0.01
N PRO A 240 -3.59 -19.43 1.20
CA PRO A 240 -2.17 -19.15 1.36
C PRO A 240 -1.32 -20.16 0.57
N ALA A 241 -0.39 -19.66 -0.24
CA ALA A 241 0.56 -20.52 -0.94
C ALA A 241 1.61 -21.05 0.04
N GLY A 242 1.81 -22.37 0.09
CA GLY A 242 2.72 -23.02 1.05
C GLY A 242 4.20 -22.62 0.96
N SER A 243 4.62 -21.92 -0.10
CA SER A 243 6.01 -21.49 -0.32
C SER A 243 6.40 -20.17 0.39
N VAL A 244 5.44 -19.43 0.96
CA VAL A 244 5.70 -18.15 1.66
C VAL A 244 6.07 -18.37 3.14
N LEU A 245 5.98 -19.62 3.62
CA LEU A 245 6.18 -20.00 5.01
C LEU A 245 7.65 -20.36 5.30
N HIS A 246 8.55 -19.37 5.26
CA HIS A 246 9.94 -19.53 5.69
C HIS A 246 10.20 -18.80 7.02
N GLY A 247 9.33 -19.03 8.00
CA GLY A 247 9.65 -18.73 9.40
C GLY A 247 10.18 -19.98 10.09
N ASP A 248 11.39 -19.92 10.63
CA ASP A 248 11.92 -20.98 11.53
C ASP A 248 11.04 -21.15 12.79
N GLU A 249 10.21 -20.14 13.10
CA GLU A 249 9.32 -20.09 14.26
C GLU A 249 7.85 -20.29 13.86
N SER A 250 7.18 -21.26 14.48
CA SER A 250 5.79 -21.62 14.20
C SER A 250 4.79 -20.47 14.38
N TRP A 251 5.01 -19.59 15.36
CA TRP A 251 4.12 -18.46 15.63
C TRP A 251 4.17 -17.38 14.53
N LYS A 252 5.33 -17.18 13.87
CA LYS A 252 5.45 -16.24 12.75
C LYS A 252 4.61 -16.70 11.56
N THR A 253 4.66 -17.99 11.25
CA THR A 253 3.79 -18.59 10.24
C THR A 253 2.31 -18.34 10.54
N VAL A 254 1.89 -18.53 11.79
CA VAL A 254 0.50 -18.26 12.20
C VAL A 254 0.14 -16.78 12.01
N ALA A 255 0.97 -15.85 12.46
CA ALA A 255 0.67 -14.43 12.31
C ALA A 255 0.69 -13.97 10.83
N VAL A 256 1.50 -14.57 9.96
CA VAL A 256 1.44 -14.32 8.49
C VAL A 256 0.06 -14.71 7.96
N LEU A 257 -0.42 -15.89 8.32
CA LEU A 257 -1.72 -16.39 7.90
C LEU A 257 -2.86 -15.49 8.40
N ILE A 258 -2.76 -15.00 9.64
CA ILE A 258 -3.75 -14.06 10.20
C ILE A 258 -3.78 -12.75 9.40
N ILE A 259 -2.61 -12.18 9.08
CA ILE A 259 -2.51 -10.96 8.27
C ILE A 259 -3.14 -11.18 6.89
N GLN A 260 -2.77 -12.24 6.19
CA GLN A 260 -3.29 -12.50 4.84
C GLN A 260 -4.79 -12.81 4.85
N GLU A 261 -5.27 -13.55 5.85
CA GLU A 261 -6.70 -13.83 6.00
C GLU A 261 -7.49 -12.54 6.33
N SER A 262 -6.91 -11.63 7.10
CA SER A 262 -7.53 -10.33 7.37
C SER A 262 -7.65 -9.47 6.10
N TRP A 263 -6.66 -9.55 5.19
CA TRP A 263 -6.73 -8.95 3.86
C TRP A 263 -7.89 -9.53 3.05
N ARG A 264 -8.07 -10.86 3.06
CA ARG A 264 -9.18 -11.53 2.38
C ARG A 264 -10.53 -10.96 2.82
N HIS A 265 -10.73 -10.80 4.12
CA HIS A 265 -11.97 -10.22 4.66
C HIS A 265 -12.12 -8.72 4.39
N ALA A 266 -11.04 -7.94 4.47
CA ALA A 266 -11.10 -6.52 4.16
C ALA A 266 -11.53 -6.28 2.70
N LEU A 267 -11.04 -7.09 1.77
CA LEU A 267 -11.46 -7.02 0.36
C LEU A 267 -12.90 -7.45 0.14
N LEU A 268 -13.40 -8.46 0.86
CA LEU A 268 -14.83 -8.83 0.79
C LEU A 268 -15.71 -7.69 1.27
N VAL A 269 -15.38 -7.05 2.40
CA VAL A 269 -16.11 -5.87 2.89
C VAL A 269 -16.10 -4.77 1.84
N TYR A 270 -14.92 -4.44 1.29
CA TYR A 270 -14.80 -3.38 0.30
C TYR A 270 -15.55 -3.70 -1.00
N LEU A 271 -15.52 -4.95 -1.46
CA LEU A 271 -16.29 -5.41 -2.63
C LEU A 271 -17.80 -5.22 -2.40
N TYR A 272 -18.33 -5.70 -1.26
CA TYR A 272 -19.77 -5.60 -1.00
C TYR A 272 -20.22 -4.15 -0.84
N MET A 273 -19.51 -3.35 -0.05
CA MET A 273 -19.93 -1.98 0.21
C MET A 273 -19.63 -1.03 -0.96
N GLY A 274 -18.52 -1.26 -1.68
CA GLY A 274 -18.07 -0.42 -2.78
C GLY A 274 -18.76 -0.73 -4.11
N ILE A 275 -18.94 -2.02 -4.44
CA ILE A 275 -19.55 -2.45 -5.72
C ILE A 275 -21.01 -2.81 -5.55
N CYS A 276 -21.34 -3.69 -4.60
CA CYS A 276 -22.75 -4.08 -4.40
C CYS A 276 -23.57 -2.95 -3.75
N GLY A 277 -22.91 -1.93 -3.20
CA GLY A 277 -23.56 -0.78 -2.58
C GLY A 277 -24.36 -1.14 -1.34
N VAL A 278 -24.05 -2.26 -0.67
CA VAL A 278 -24.75 -2.66 0.56
C VAL A 278 -24.18 -1.92 1.77
N SER A 279 -25.02 -1.79 2.80
CA SER A 279 -24.65 -1.16 4.05
C SER A 279 -23.86 -2.09 4.97
N SER A 280 -23.24 -1.51 6.01
CA SER A 280 -22.38 -2.23 6.95
C SER A 280 -23.09 -3.25 7.86
N ASP A 281 -24.42 -3.33 7.81
CA ASP A 281 -25.26 -4.34 8.48
C ASP A 281 -25.73 -5.47 7.55
N ASP A 282 -25.30 -5.49 6.29
CA ASP A 282 -25.43 -6.69 5.46
C ASP A 282 -24.68 -7.86 6.13
N GLU A 283 -25.34 -9.02 6.21
CA GLU A 283 -24.81 -10.20 6.92
C GLU A 283 -23.40 -10.60 6.47
N ARG A 284 -23.08 -10.42 5.18
CA ARG A 284 -21.77 -10.77 4.61
C ARG A 284 -20.70 -9.77 5.02
N VAL A 285 -21.07 -8.50 5.14
CA VAL A 285 -20.19 -7.43 5.65
C VAL A 285 -19.95 -7.65 7.14
N GLU A 286 -21.01 -7.83 7.92
CA GLU A 286 -20.91 -8.03 9.38
C GLU A 286 -20.06 -9.26 9.71
N ALA A 287 -20.28 -10.38 9.04
CA ALA A 287 -19.47 -11.60 9.22
C ALA A 287 -17.98 -11.36 8.91
N SER A 288 -17.68 -10.62 7.84
CA SER A 288 -16.29 -10.34 7.47
C SER A 288 -15.61 -9.36 8.43
N VAL A 289 -16.32 -8.32 8.87
CA VAL A 289 -15.83 -7.36 9.88
C VAL A 289 -15.58 -8.07 11.21
N GLN A 290 -16.50 -8.94 11.64
CA GLN A 290 -16.31 -9.72 12.86
C GLN A 290 -15.06 -10.60 12.77
N GLN A 291 -14.83 -11.25 11.63
CA GLN A 291 -13.63 -12.06 11.42
C GLN A 291 -12.35 -11.22 11.47
N ILE A 292 -12.35 -10.00 10.91
CA ILE A 292 -11.21 -9.08 11.04
C ILE A 292 -10.91 -8.78 12.51
N PHE A 293 -11.92 -8.46 13.33
CA PHE A 293 -11.72 -8.22 14.76
C PHE A 293 -11.18 -9.46 15.51
N GLN A 294 -11.68 -10.65 15.20
CA GLN A 294 -11.16 -11.90 15.79
C GLN A 294 -9.70 -12.17 15.43
N LEU A 295 -9.33 -11.89 14.17
CA LEU A 295 -7.96 -12.03 13.69
C LEU A 295 -7.03 -11.01 14.36
N ILE A 296 -7.47 -9.76 14.53
CA ILE A 296 -6.72 -8.72 15.25
C ILE A 296 -6.50 -9.10 16.72
N ASP A 297 -7.54 -9.60 17.39
CA ASP A 297 -7.45 -10.05 18.78
C ASP A 297 -6.45 -11.22 18.93
N THR A 298 -6.54 -12.20 18.02
CA THR A 298 -5.61 -13.34 17.96
C THR A 298 -4.17 -12.86 17.71
N ALA A 299 -3.97 -11.89 16.80
CA ALA A 299 -2.65 -11.31 16.53
C ALA A 299 -2.05 -10.60 17.77
N GLY A 300 -2.90 -10.02 18.62
CA GLY A 300 -2.49 -9.36 19.87
C GLY A 300 -1.72 -10.28 20.82
N THR A 301 -1.94 -11.60 20.73
CA THR A 301 -1.26 -12.59 21.58
C THR A 301 0.25 -12.69 21.33
N PHE A 302 0.73 -12.31 20.14
CA PHE A 302 2.15 -12.42 19.77
C PHE A 302 3.01 -11.26 20.29
N SER A 303 2.44 -10.27 21.00
CA SER A 303 3.15 -9.19 21.71
C SER A 303 4.25 -8.50 20.89
N THR A 304 4.02 -8.31 19.58
CA THR A 304 5.03 -7.76 18.66
C THR A 304 4.50 -6.50 17.97
N PRO A 305 5.03 -5.29 18.27
CA PRO A 305 4.59 -4.03 17.64
C PRO A 305 4.72 -4.01 16.12
N SER A 306 5.66 -4.78 15.55
CA SER A 306 5.84 -4.88 14.10
C SER A 306 4.70 -5.61 13.39
N LEU A 307 3.83 -6.33 14.10
CA LEU A 307 2.66 -6.95 13.46
C LEU A 307 1.59 -5.93 13.09
N LEU A 308 1.44 -4.89 13.91
CA LEU A 308 0.44 -3.85 13.69
C LEU A 308 0.61 -3.24 12.28
N ILE A 309 1.86 -3.13 11.80
CA ILE A 309 2.22 -2.54 10.49
C ILE A 309 1.52 -3.18 9.28
N HIS A 310 1.03 -4.41 9.44
CA HIS A 310 0.41 -5.16 8.36
C HIS A 310 -1.13 -5.15 8.39
N PHE A 311 -1.74 -4.47 9.38
CA PHE A 311 -3.18 -4.44 9.58
C PHE A 311 -3.86 -3.09 9.24
N LEU A 312 -3.12 -2.06 8.80
CA LEU A 312 -3.71 -0.72 8.64
C LEU A 312 -4.90 -0.65 7.67
N SER A 313 -4.81 -1.32 6.53
CA SER A 313 -5.93 -1.33 5.58
C SER A 313 -7.16 -2.03 6.18
N GLN A 314 -6.91 -3.06 6.99
CA GLN A 314 -7.92 -3.82 7.70
C GLN A 314 -8.52 -3.01 8.85
N TYR A 315 -7.71 -2.23 9.58
CA TYR A 315 -8.18 -1.28 10.59
C TYR A 315 -9.04 -0.19 9.98
N LEU A 316 -8.67 0.32 8.80
CA LEU A 316 -9.45 1.32 8.09
C LEU A 316 -10.83 0.77 7.70
N VAL A 317 -10.85 -0.38 7.03
CA VAL A 317 -12.09 -1.02 6.57
C VAL A 317 -12.98 -1.44 7.75
N ALA A 318 -12.42 -2.10 8.76
CA ALA A 318 -13.17 -2.50 9.95
C ALA A 318 -13.61 -1.30 10.79
N GLY A 319 -12.80 -0.25 10.86
CA GLY A 319 -13.10 1.02 11.53
C GLY A 319 -14.27 1.76 10.88
N ALA A 320 -14.29 1.82 9.55
CA ALA A 320 -15.41 2.39 8.81
C ALA A 320 -16.73 1.63 9.12
N CYS A 321 -16.64 0.33 9.33
CA CYS A 321 -17.79 -0.54 9.64
C CYS A 321 -18.04 -0.73 11.15
N ALA A 322 -17.32 -0.03 12.04
CA ALA A 322 -17.43 -0.24 13.48
C ALA A 322 -18.75 0.32 14.03
N ARG A 323 -19.63 -0.59 14.49
CA ARG A 323 -20.98 -0.26 14.98
C ARG A 323 -21.09 -0.13 16.49
N THR A 324 -20.12 -0.65 17.23
CA THR A 324 -20.10 -0.59 18.70
C THR A 324 -18.94 0.27 19.19
N GLU A 325 -19.12 0.96 20.31
CA GLU A 325 -18.04 1.75 20.92
C GLU A 325 -16.81 0.89 21.24
N LYS A 326 -17.01 -0.35 21.70
CA LYS A 326 -15.89 -1.30 21.90
C LYS A 326 -15.08 -1.54 20.61
N GLN A 327 -15.72 -1.69 19.46
CA GLN A 327 -15.02 -1.84 18.18
C GLN A 327 -14.28 -0.57 17.80
N ARG A 328 -14.89 0.60 18.01
CA ARG A 328 -14.28 1.91 17.73
C ARG A 328 -13.05 2.14 18.60
N ASP A 329 -13.14 1.86 19.89
CA ASP A 329 -12.04 1.95 20.85
C ASP A 329 -10.86 1.07 20.43
N ILE A 330 -11.12 -0.18 20.03
CA ILE A 330 -10.08 -1.09 19.53
C ILE A 330 -9.38 -0.48 18.32
N ILE A 331 -10.14 0.00 17.32
CA ILE A 331 -9.56 0.57 16.11
C ILE A 331 -8.77 1.84 16.43
N TYR A 332 -9.31 2.70 17.27
CA TYR A 332 -8.63 3.93 17.72
C TYR A 332 -7.29 3.60 18.36
N GLU A 333 -7.27 2.69 19.36
CA GLU A 333 -6.04 2.26 20.06
C GLU A 333 -5.01 1.69 19.07
N LYS A 334 -5.46 0.85 18.11
CA LYS A 334 -4.55 0.25 17.13
C LYS A 334 -3.99 1.29 16.17
N LEU A 335 -4.81 2.21 15.66
CA LEU A 335 -4.37 3.29 14.77
C LEU A 335 -3.45 4.27 15.50
N GLU A 336 -3.72 4.60 16.75
CA GLU A 336 -2.85 5.46 17.57
C GLU A 336 -1.50 4.78 17.84
N GLY A 337 -1.51 3.49 18.17
CA GLY A 337 -0.32 2.68 18.37
C GLY A 337 0.58 2.56 17.12
N THR A 338 0.08 2.91 15.93
CA THR A 338 0.89 2.95 14.70
C THR A 338 1.82 4.16 14.59
N ALA A 339 1.59 5.21 15.39
CA ALA A 339 2.32 6.47 15.29
C ALA A 339 3.84 6.31 15.47
N ASP A 340 4.24 5.32 16.26
CA ASP A 340 5.64 5.11 16.66
C ASP A 340 6.30 3.92 15.94
N THR A 341 5.56 3.16 15.11
CA THR A 341 6.07 1.94 14.44
C THR A 341 6.71 2.18 13.07
N GLY A 342 6.63 3.42 12.54
CA GLY A 342 7.64 4.00 11.64
C GLY A 342 7.80 3.42 10.23
N ILE A 343 6.94 2.52 9.74
CA ILE A 343 7.04 1.94 8.39
C ILE A 343 5.63 1.73 7.82
N TRP A 344 5.09 2.74 7.14
CA TRP A 344 3.75 2.66 6.57
C TRP A 344 3.63 3.36 5.22
N LEU A 345 2.68 2.88 4.40
CA LEU A 345 2.18 3.63 3.23
C LEU A 345 1.21 4.74 3.63
N PHE A 346 0.61 4.68 4.82
CA PHE A 346 -0.19 5.77 5.37
C PHE A 346 0.00 5.83 6.88
N ARG A 347 -0.14 7.01 7.46
CA ARG A 347 -0.14 7.12 8.92
C ARG A 347 -1.51 6.73 9.41
N GLY A 348 -1.61 5.70 10.24
CA GLY A 348 -2.88 5.32 10.84
C GLY A 348 -3.54 6.49 11.59
N THR A 349 -2.72 7.35 12.19
CA THR A 349 -3.17 8.58 12.87
C THR A 349 -3.91 9.56 11.97
N ASP A 350 -3.61 9.60 10.68
CA ASP A 350 -4.26 10.54 9.76
C ASP A 350 -5.72 10.14 9.49
N PHE A 351 -6.04 8.85 9.62
CA PHE A 351 -7.41 8.34 9.47
C PHE A 351 -8.24 8.39 10.76
N ILE A 352 -7.65 8.66 11.91
CA ILE A 352 -8.40 8.81 13.18
C ILE A 352 -9.45 9.93 13.07
N PRO A 353 -9.12 11.16 12.62
CA PRO A 353 -10.12 12.22 12.45
C PRO A 353 -11.22 11.86 11.43
N VAL A 354 -10.88 11.09 10.38
CA VAL A 354 -11.85 10.61 9.39
C VAL A 354 -12.88 9.69 10.03
N LEU A 355 -12.40 8.70 10.79
CA LEU A 355 -13.26 7.74 11.49
C LEU A 355 -14.06 8.42 12.59
N ASP A 356 -13.47 9.36 13.32
CA ASP A 356 -14.15 10.12 14.37
C ASP A 356 -15.33 10.94 13.79
N HIS A 357 -15.11 11.63 12.67
CA HIS A 357 -16.17 12.32 11.94
C HIS A 357 -17.28 11.36 11.48
N LEU A 358 -16.91 10.17 10.97
CA LEU A 358 -17.89 9.16 10.57
C LEU A 358 -18.70 8.64 11.77
N TRP A 359 -18.04 8.29 12.86
CA TRP A 359 -18.61 7.71 14.08
C TRP A 359 -19.57 8.65 14.81
N HIS A 360 -19.30 9.95 14.76
CA HIS A 360 -20.16 11.01 15.31
C HIS A 360 -21.16 11.58 14.30
N GLY A 361 -21.02 11.25 13.02
CA GLY A 361 -21.89 11.66 11.93
C GLY A 361 -22.80 10.54 11.44
N ALA A 362 -22.53 10.02 10.24
CA ALA A 362 -23.39 9.03 9.59
C ALA A 362 -23.55 7.72 10.40
N ALA A 363 -22.49 7.29 11.11
CA ALA A 363 -22.50 6.10 11.94
C ALA A 363 -22.91 6.36 13.41
N ALA A 364 -23.42 7.55 13.75
CA ALA A 364 -23.78 7.88 15.13
C ALA A 364 -24.75 6.86 15.74
N ASN A 365 -24.49 6.45 16.98
CA ASN A 365 -25.25 5.41 17.70
C ASN A 365 -25.23 4.03 17.01
N GLY A 366 -24.15 3.69 16.31
CA GLY A 366 -23.99 2.38 15.67
C GLY A 366 -24.85 2.16 14.43
N ARG A 367 -25.32 3.25 13.82
CA ARG A 367 -26.09 3.19 12.56
C ARG A 367 -25.25 2.57 11.45
N PRO A 368 -25.87 1.75 10.58
CA PRO A 368 -25.17 1.20 9.43
C PRO A 368 -24.84 2.31 8.44
N ILE A 369 -23.71 2.15 7.75
CA ILE A 369 -23.20 3.10 6.77
C ILE A 369 -22.95 2.42 5.42
N HIS A 370 -22.95 3.22 4.37
CA HIS A 370 -22.47 2.83 3.04
C HIS A 370 -21.01 3.30 2.87
N TRP A 371 -20.30 2.73 1.90
CA TRP A 371 -18.93 3.17 1.61
C TRP A 371 -18.85 4.66 1.26
N SER A 372 -19.89 5.22 0.63
CA SER A 372 -19.98 6.65 0.33
C SER A 372 -19.96 7.55 1.57
N ASP A 373 -20.48 7.08 2.72
CA ASP A 373 -20.46 7.85 3.97
C ASP A 373 -19.03 7.95 4.53
N TYR A 374 -18.26 6.87 4.41
CA TYR A 374 -16.82 6.87 4.70
C TYR A 374 -16.09 7.84 3.78
N VAL A 375 -16.32 7.78 2.46
CA VAL A 375 -15.69 8.67 1.49
C VAL A 375 -16.02 10.15 1.77
N HIS A 376 -17.27 10.45 2.15
CA HIS A 376 -17.67 11.79 2.55
C HIS A 376 -16.90 12.28 3.79
N SER A 377 -16.80 11.45 4.83
CA SER A 377 -16.02 11.78 6.03
C SER A 377 -14.52 11.95 5.71
N ARG A 378 -13.98 11.13 4.81
CA ARG A 378 -12.61 11.25 4.32
C ARG A 378 -12.40 12.59 3.62
N GLN A 379 -13.29 12.98 2.72
CA GLN A 379 -13.19 14.27 2.01
C GLN A 379 -13.26 15.47 2.97
N ALA A 380 -14.08 15.38 4.02
CA ALA A 380 -14.20 16.43 5.02
C ALA A 380 -12.93 16.61 5.86
N MET A 381 -12.31 15.49 6.28
CA MET A 381 -11.22 15.51 7.27
C MET A 381 -9.82 15.39 6.66
N LEU A 382 -9.72 14.79 5.46
CA LEU A 382 -8.50 14.63 4.66
C LEU A 382 -8.78 15.04 3.20
N PRO A 383 -8.97 16.34 2.94
CA PRO A 383 -9.23 16.82 1.58
C PRO A 383 -8.03 16.57 0.68
N VAL A 384 -8.33 16.14 -0.54
CA VAL A 384 -7.35 16.03 -1.63
C VAL A 384 -7.64 17.15 -2.60
N HIS A 385 -6.68 18.07 -2.76
CA HIS A 385 -6.79 19.15 -3.74
C HIS A 385 -6.40 18.60 -5.12
N PHE A 386 -7.25 18.86 -6.12
CA PHE A 386 -7.10 18.35 -7.49
C PHE A 386 -6.35 19.29 -8.41
#